data_AF-A0A956AGL5-F1
#
_entry.id   AF-A0A956AGL5-F1
#
_cell.length_a   1.000
_cell.length_b   1.000
_cell.length_c   1.000
_cell.angle_alpha   90.00
_cell.angle_beta   90.00
_cell.angle_gamma   90.00
#
_symmetry.space_group_name_H-M   'P 1'
#
loop_
_entity.id
_entity.type
_entity.pdbx_description
1 polymer ?
#
loop_
_entity_poly.entity_id
_entity_poly.type
_entity_poly.pdbx_seq_one_letter_code
_entity_poly.pdbx_strand_id
1 'polypeptide(L)'
;MTTPPPAPPATFRFRYAVFTVQVELTPERLSTRTGLRTTLLPVPRLEHLWVKRERGADHEELLLTWRTARGKQRRVRIFADKGEPAFAGLVEALVAARPEIDRRGESAASAYRLAGARELEWAVLPGIMVVGLAVVAFLLSPLLRHGVDDGFAAVPVERLLQAPPLATRNVEVAALPLLDRAARGQAGADRKLETASLWIPLVPEGSDPDGDAPVPAVLEVRGLRGVDLDALVAQRRFRGVVRDLGWEGLSDARQRSLEERGNTLALHVKLIEYRADAQADLTLAVGILGFLSLLVAATTAVLWRRRRR
;
A
#
# COMPACT_ATOMS: atom_id res chain seq x y z
N MET A 1 -30.14 12.86 -58.09
CA MET A 1 -28.73 12.69 -57.67
C MET A 1 -28.65 11.40 -56.87
N THR A 2 -28.07 10.36 -57.44
CA THR A 2 -27.85 9.08 -56.77
C THR A 2 -26.65 9.22 -55.84
N THR A 3 -26.88 9.05 -54.53
CA THR A 3 -25.80 8.99 -53.55
C THR A 3 -24.92 7.78 -53.90
N PRO A 4 -23.60 7.95 -54.07
CA PRO A 4 -22.71 6.81 -54.33
C PRO A 4 -22.83 5.79 -53.20
N PRO A 5 -22.69 4.49 -53.50
CA PRO A 5 -22.74 3.45 -52.47
C PRO A 5 -21.66 3.69 -51.40
N PRO A 6 -21.96 3.41 -50.12
CA PRO A 6 -20.99 3.60 -49.05
C PRO A 6 -19.75 2.74 -49.30
N ALA A 7 -18.57 3.30 -49.03
CA ALA A 7 -17.32 2.57 -49.14
C ALA A 7 -17.36 1.30 -48.27
N PRO A 8 -16.84 0.16 -48.77
CA PRO A 8 -16.83 -1.09 -48.00
C PRO A 8 -15.99 -0.93 -46.73
N PRO A 9 -16.35 -1.65 -45.64
CA PRO A 9 -15.62 -1.58 -44.38
C PRO A 9 -14.19 -2.08 -44.55
N ALA A 10 -13.21 -1.28 -44.11
CA ALA A 10 -11.81 -1.68 -44.09
C ALA A 10 -11.50 -2.39 -42.75
N THR A 11 -10.84 -3.54 -42.81
CA THR A 11 -10.44 -4.29 -41.60
C THR A 11 -8.92 -4.35 -41.50
N PHE A 12 -8.40 -3.99 -40.33
CA PHE A 12 -6.98 -4.01 -39.99
C PHE A 12 -6.76 -4.98 -38.83
N ARG A 13 -5.68 -5.77 -38.90
CA ARG A 13 -5.27 -6.69 -37.84
C ARG A 13 -3.77 -6.58 -37.63
N PHE A 14 -3.36 -6.31 -36.41
CA PHE A 14 -1.95 -6.17 -36.01
C PHE A 14 -1.75 -6.68 -34.58
N ARG A 15 -0.51 -6.96 -34.22
CA ARG A 15 -0.17 -7.44 -32.88
C ARG A 15 0.17 -6.28 -31.95
N TYR A 16 -0.07 -6.49 -30.67
CA TYR A 16 0.51 -5.70 -29.59
C TYR A 16 0.83 -6.63 -28.43
N ALA A 17 2.12 -6.83 -28.16
CA ALA A 17 2.61 -7.85 -27.25
C ALA A 17 2.05 -9.26 -27.58
N VAL A 18 1.23 -9.83 -26.69
CA VAL A 18 0.60 -11.15 -26.86
C VAL A 18 -0.83 -11.08 -27.41
N PHE A 19 -1.36 -9.89 -27.68
CA PHE A 19 -2.73 -9.70 -28.12
C PHE A 19 -2.82 -9.36 -29.62
N THR A 20 -3.83 -9.90 -30.29
CA THR A 20 -4.24 -9.42 -31.62
C THR A 20 -5.24 -8.29 -31.44
N VAL A 21 -4.94 -7.15 -32.07
CA VAL A 21 -5.86 -6.01 -32.17
C VAL A 21 -6.52 -6.08 -33.54
N GLN A 22 -7.85 -6.10 -33.57
CA GLN A 22 -8.63 -5.99 -34.81
C GLN A 22 -9.35 -4.66 -34.83
N VAL A 23 -9.21 -3.91 -35.91
CA VAL A 23 -9.89 -2.64 -36.13
C VAL A 23 -10.74 -2.72 -37.39
N GLU A 24 -12.04 -2.43 -37.26
CA GLU A 24 -12.95 -2.27 -38.39
C GLU A 24 -13.26 -0.77 -38.54
N LEU A 25 -12.99 -0.22 -39.72
CA LEU A 25 -13.19 1.18 -40.05
C LEU A 25 -14.28 1.29 -41.13
N THR A 26 -15.31 2.08 -40.82
CA THR A 26 -16.34 2.52 -41.75
C THR A 26 -16.40 4.04 -41.77
N PRO A 27 -17.11 4.67 -42.72
CA PRO A 27 -17.28 6.13 -42.72
C PRO A 27 -17.88 6.69 -41.41
N GLU A 28 -18.71 5.90 -40.73
CA GLU A 28 -19.45 6.34 -39.53
C GLU A 28 -18.75 5.94 -38.23
N ARG A 29 -18.05 4.80 -38.21
CA ARG A 29 -17.53 4.23 -36.97
C ARG A 29 -16.18 3.54 -37.15
N LEU A 30 -15.40 3.58 -36.09
CA LEU A 30 -14.20 2.79 -35.89
C LEU A 30 -14.44 1.86 -34.70
N SER A 31 -14.32 0.56 -34.92
CA SER A 31 -14.50 -0.48 -33.90
C SER A 31 -13.15 -1.13 -33.61
N THR A 32 -12.65 -0.99 -32.39
CA THR A 32 -11.40 -1.63 -31.96
C THR A 32 -11.72 -2.80 -31.06
N ARG A 33 -11.23 -4.00 -31.37
CA ARG A 33 -11.31 -5.18 -30.53
C ARG A 33 -9.92 -5.60 -30.08
N THR A 34 -9.73 -5.68 -28.76
CA THR A 34 -8.49 -6.14 -28.13
C THR A 34 -8.86 -7.16 -27.05
N GLY A 35 -8.61 -8.44 -27.31
CA GLY A 35 -9.10 -9.53 -26.46
C GLY A 35 -10.64 -9.54 -26.36
N LEU A 36 -11.16 -9.44 -25.14
CA LEU A 36 -12.60 -9.40 -24.84
C LEU A 36 -13.21 -7.99 -24.91
N ARG A 37 -12.39 -6.94 -25.03
CA ARG A 37 -12.86 -5.55 -25.01
C ARG A 37 -13.07 -5.05 -26.44
N THR A 38 -14.27 -4.51 -26.69
CA THR A 38 -14.59 -3.77 -27.92
C THR A 38 -14.87 -2.31 -27.58
N THR A 39 -14.26 -1.38 -28.33
CA THR A 39 -14.50 0.06 -28.20
C THR A 39 -15.02 0.59 -29.53
N LEU A 40 -16.12 1.35 -29.50
CA LEU A 40 -16.71 1.96 -30.67
C LEU A 40 -16.49 3.47 -30.64
N LEU A 41 -16.04 4.02 -31.77
CA LEU A 41 -15.71 5.42 -31.93
C LEU A 41 -16.46 6.01 -33.13
N PRO A 42 -17.16 7.14 -32.98
CA PRO A 42 -17.78 7.83 -34.10
C PRO A 42 -16.72 8.56 -34.95
N VAL A 43 -16.47 8.07 -36.16
CA VAL A 43 -15.45 8.64 -37.07
C VAL A 43 -15.73 10.11 -37.39
N PRO A 44 -16.99 10.55 -37.67
CA PRO A 44 -17.29 11.96 -37.94
C PRO A 44 -17.02 12.90 -36.76
N ARG A 45 -16.94 12.39 -35.53
CA ARG A 45 -16.72 13.19 -34.32
C ARG A 45 -15.27 13.19 -33.84
N LEU A 46 -14.38 12.49 -34.52
CA LEU A 46 -12.95 12.57 -34.22
C LEU A 46 -12.47 14.02 -34.40
N GLU A 47 -11.66 14.47 -33.44
CA GLU A 47 -11.10 15.83 -33.40
C GLU A 47 -9.58 15.83 -33.62
N HIS A 48 -8.88 14.85 -33.06
CA HIS A 48 -7.43 14.73 -33.19
C HIS A 48 -7.03 13.27 -33.38
N LEU A 49 -6.08 13.06 -34.28
CA LEU A 49 -5.35 11.84 -34.54
C LEU A 49 -3.87 12.12 -34.30
N TRP A 50 -3.23 11.35 -33.43
CA TRP A 50 -1.81 11.45 -33.18
C TRP A 50 -1.18 10.08 -33.09
N VAL A 51 0.07 9.97 -33.57
CA VAL A 51 0.83 8.72 -33.53
C VAL A 51 2.12 8.93 -32.75
N LYS A 52 2.28 8.20 -31.64
CA LYS A 52 3.52 8.13 -30.88
C LYS A 52 4.44 7.09 -31.52
N ARG A 53 5.64 7.52 -31.88
CA ARG A 53 6.76 6.66 -32.27
C ARG A 53 7.95 7.03 -31.42
N GLU A 54 8.07 6.40 -30.25
CA GLU A 54 9.15 6.71 -29.32
C GLU A 54 10.42 5.96 -29.71
N ARG A 55 11.56 6.65 -29.70
CA ARG A 55 12.83 6.09 -30.14
C ARG A 55 13.29 5.04 -29.13
N GLY A 56 13.27 3.77 -29.53
CA GLY A 56 13.64 2.63 -28.67
C GLY A 56 12.47 1.99 -27.92
N ALA A 57 11.23 2.44 -28.14
CA ALA A 57 10.06 1.65 -27.77
C ALA A 57 9.83 0.55 -28.81
N ASP A 58 9.39 -0.62 -28.35
CA ASP A 58 9.03 -1.77 -29.20
C ASP A 58 7.58 -1.71 -29.70
N HIS A 59 6.90 -0.58 -29.46
CA HIS A 59 5.50 -0.38 -29.84
C HIS A 59 5.27 1.04 -30.40
N GLU A 60 4.18 1.17 -31.14
CA GLU A 60 3.61 2.42 -31.62
C GLU A 60 2.23 2.64 -30.98
N GLU A 61 1.85 3.90 -30.77
CA GLU A 61 0.56 4.26 -30.18
C GLU A 61 -0.20 5.20 -31.11
N LEU A 62 -1.45 4.89 -31.40
CA LEU A 62 -2.41 5.78 -32.04
C LEU A 62 -3.36 6.32 -30.97
N LEU A 63 -3.31 7.62 -30.75
CA LEU A 63 -4.21 8.36 -29.86
C LEU A 63 -5.28 9.05 -30.71
N LEU A 64 -6.53 8.66 -30.50
CA LEU A 64 -7.67 9.33 -31.11
C LEU A 64 -8.49 10.03 -30.03
N THR A 65 -8.95 11.25 -30.30
CA THR A 65 -9.82 12.00 -29.40
C THR A 65 -11.10 12.44 -30.09
N TRP A 66 -12.20 12.53 -29.35
CA TRP A 66 -13.49 12.99 -29.84
C TRP A 66 -14.31 13.61 -28.73
N ARG A 67 -15.28 14.46 -29.07
CA ARG A 67 -16.29 14.93 -28.11
C ARG A 67 -17.55 14.07 -28.18
N THR A 68 -18.09 13.74 -27.01
CA THR A 68 -19.41 13.14 -26.91
C THR A 68 -20.49 14.17 -27.22
N ALA A 69 -21.73 13.72 -27.47
CA ALA A 69 -22.88 14.62 -27.65
C ALA A 69 -23.08 15.60 -26.48
N ARG A 70 -22.58 15.28 -25.27
CA ARG A 70 -22.62 16.14 -24.07
C ARG A 70 -21.39 17.06 -23.94
N GLY A 71 -20.60 17.24 -25.00
CA GLY A 71 -19.41 18.10 -25.01
C GLY A 71 -18.18 17.54 -24.27
N LYS A 72 -18.30 16.42 -23.55
CA LYS A 72 -17.18 15.78 -22.85
C LYS A 72 -16.22 15.15 -23.85
N GLN A 73 -14.94 15.55 -23.79
CA GLN A 73 -13.87 14.95 -24.57
C GLN A 73 -13.58 13.52 -24.07
N ARG A 74 -13.36 12.61 -25.01
CA ARG A 74 -13.01 11.20 -24.82
C ARG A 74 -11.81 10.89 -25.68
N ARG A 75 -11.13 9.80 -25.33
CA ARG A 75 -9.92 9.34 -26.01
C ARG A 75 -9.86 7.83 -26.04
N VAL A 76 -9.21 7.28 -27.05
CA VAL A 76 -8.81 5.87 -27.12
C VAL A 76 -7.34 5.82 -27.50
N ARG A 77 -6.63 4.85 -26.93
CA ARG A 77 -5.26 4.51 -27.27
C ARG A 77 -5.28 3.15 -27.93
N ILE A 78 -4.77 3.06 -29.14
CA ILE A 78 -4.63 1.83 -29.90
C ILE A 78 -3.15 1.58 -30.02
N PHE A 79 -2.68 0.44 -29.53
CA PHE A 79 -1.27 0.10 -29.55
C PHE A 79 -0.99 -0.99 -30.58
N ALA A 80 0.19 -0.95 -31.19
CA ALA A 80 0.70 -1.98 -32.08
C ALA A 80 2.18 -2.21 -31.80
N ASP A 81 2.69 -3.40 -32.11
CA ASP A 81 4.13 -3.66 -32.16
C ASP A 81 4.76 -2.76 -33.24
N LYS A 82 6.01 -2.37 -33.03
CA LYS A 82 6.68 -1.40 -33.89
C LYS A 82 6.79 -1.90 -35.33
N GLY A 83 6.35 -1.08 -36.28
CA GLY A 83 6.50 -1.34 -37.71
C GLY A 83 5.43 -2.26 -38.30
N GLU A 84 4.34 -2.52 -37.57
CA GLU A 84 3.19 -3.30 -38.05
C GLU A 84 2.52 -2.64 -39.28
N PRO A 85 2.57 -3.25 -40.48
CA PRO A 85 2.06 -2.62 -41.71
C PRO A 85 0.56 -2.33 -41.66
N ALA A 86 -0.22 -3.22 -41.04
CA ALA A 86 -1.66 -3.03 -40.90
C ALA A 86 -2.01 -1.86 -39.97
N PHE A 87 -1.16 -1.57 -38.98
CA PHE A 87 -1.31 -0.39 -38.12
C PHE A 87 -1.02 0.90 -38.90
N ALA A 88 0.05 0.92 -39.70
CA ALA A 88 0.33 2.04 -40.60
C ALA A 88 -0.82 2.25 -41.60
N GLY A 89 -1.36 1.17 -42.18
CA GLY A 89 -2.52 1.22 -43.07
C GLY A 89 -3.78 1.79 -42.41
N LEU A 90 -4.04 1.46 -41.14
CA LEU A 90 -5.14 2.05 -40.37
C LEU A 90 -4.96 3.57 -40.21
N VAL A 91 -3.74 4.02 -39.88
CA VAL A 91 -3.42 5.44 -39.71
C VAL A 91 -3.66 6.19 -41.01
N GLU A 92 -3.13 5.70 -42.14
CA GLU A 92 -3.31 6.37 -43.44
C GLU A 92 -4.78 6.37 -43.88
N ALA A 93 -5.52 5.29 -43.63
CA ALA A 93 -6.96 5.24 -43.94
C ALA A 93 -7.77 6.26 -43.13
N LEU A 94 -7.43 6.47 -41.85
CA LEU A 94 -8.07 7.49 -41.02
C LEU A 94 -7.72 8.91 -41.48
N VAL A 95 -6.46 9.17 -41.83
CA VAL A 95 -6.02 10.48 -42.33
C VAL A 95 -6.67 10.77 -43.69
N ALA A 96 -6.77 9.78 -44.58
CA ALA A 96 -7.45 9.93 -45.86
C ALA A 96 -8.96 10.23 -45.67
N ALA A 97 -9.61 9.60 -44.70
CA ALA A 97 -11.01 9.84 -44.40
C ALA A 97 -11.26 11.19 -43.70
N ARG A 98 -10.32 11.66 -42.88
CA ARG A 98 -10.41 12.88 -42.06
C ARG A 98 -9.04 13.60 -42.04
N PRO A 99 -8.65 14.32 -43.09
CA PRO A 99 -7.33 14.96 -43.15
C PRO A 99 -7.16 16.07 -42.12
N GLU A 100 -8.24 16.73 -41.70
CA GLU A 100 -8.23 17.86 -40.77
C GLU A 100 -7.92 17.48 -39.31
N ILE A 101 -8.01 16.19 -38.96
CA ILE A 101 -7.69 15.71 -37.61
C ILE A 101 -6.23 15.27 -37.46
N ASP A 102 -5.43 15.24 -38.54
CA ASP A 102 -4.06 14.75 -38.53
C ASP A 102 -3.14 15.68 -37.73
N ARG A 103 -2.62 15.18 -36.60
CA ARG A 103 -1.66 15.86 -35.72
C ARG A 103 -0.33 15.12 -35.63
N ARG A 104 0.01 14.23 -36.56
CA ARG A 104 1.25 13.43 -36.50
C ARG A 104 2.54 14.26 -36.43
N GLY A 105 2.51 15.52 -36.87
CA GLY A 105 3.65 16.45 -36.76
C GLY A 105 3.83 17.07 -35.36
N GLU A 106 2.90 16.86 -34.43
CA GLU A 106 2.97 17.46 -33.10
C GLU A 106 3.83 16.66 -32.11
N SER A 107 4.50 17.39 -31.20
CA SER A 107 5.19 16.77 -30.06
C SER A 107 4.20 16.04 -29.13
N ALA A 108 4.68 14.99 -28.45
CA ALA A 108 3.87 14.24 -27.48
C ALA A 108 3.22 15.14 -26.41
N ALA A 109 3.97 16.12 -25.89
CA ALA A 109 3.46 17.07 -24.92
C ALA A 109 2.29 17.91 -25.48
N SER A 110 2.34 18.29 -26.76
CA SER A 110 1.24 19.00 -27.43
C SER A 110 0.02 18.11 -27.61
N ALA A 111 0.23 16.89 -28.12
CA ALA A 111 -0.84 15.92 -28.33
C ALA A 111 -1.56 15.56 -27.02
N TYR A 112 -0.84 15.35 -25.92
CA TYR A 112 -1.46 15.10 -24.62
C TYR A 112 -2.26 16.31 -24.11
N ARG A 113 -1.75 17.54 -24.27
CA ARG A 113 -2.50 18.76 -23.91
C ARG A 113 -3.80 18.87 -24.71
N LEU A 114 -3.74 18.64 -26.02
CA LEU A 114 -4.94 18.63 -26.88
C LEU A 114 -5.92 17.53 -26.49
N ALA A 115 -5.42 16.39 -25.99
CA ALA A 115 -6.24 15.31 -25.45
C ALA A 115 -6.78 15.56 -24.04
N GLY A 116 -6.64 16.77 -23.49
CA GLY A 116 -7.06 17.12 -22.12
C GLY A 116 -6.26 16.39 -21.04
N ALA A 117 -5.04 15.94 -21.36
CA ALA A 117 -4.19 15.14 -20.52
C ALA A 117 -2.91 15.88 -20.16
N ARG A 118 -2.41 15.64 -18.95
CA ARG A 118 -1.01 15.95 -18.62
C ARG A 118 -0.19 14.68 -18.76
N GLU A 119 1.02 14.82 -19.28
CA GLU A 119 2.03 13.76 -19.32
C GLU A 119 2.56 13.52 -17.88
N LEU A 120 1.70 12.95 -17.05
CA LEU A 120 1.97 12.61 -15.65
C LEU A 120 2.52 11.19 -15.50
N GLU A 121 2.54 10.39 -16.57
CA GLU A 121 2.86 8.95 -16.52
C GLU A 121 4.20 8.67 -15.81
N TRP A 122 5.22 9.51 -16.01
CA TRP A 122 6.53 9.32 -15.38
C TRP A 122 6.56 9.68 -13.89
N ALA A 123 5.69 10.58 -13.43
CA ALA A 123 5.64 11.06 -12.05
C ALA A 123 4.63 10.28 -11.19
N VAL A 124 3.64 9.63 -11.81
CA VAL A 124 2.62 8.85 -11.10
C VAL A 124 3.23 7.69 -10.34
N LEU A 125 4.13 6.91 -10.95
CA LEU A 125 4.73 5.76 -10.27
C LEU A 125 5.57 6.19 -9.05
N PRO A 126 6.54 7.13 -9.16
CA PRO A 126 7.21 7.70 -7.99
C PRO A 126 6.25 8.27 -6.95
N GLY A 127 5.20 8.99 -7.39
CA GLY A 127 4.19 9.54 -6.50
C GLY A 127 3.46 8.47 -5.68
N ILE A 128 3.02 7.39 -6.31
CA ILE A 128 2.40 6.24 -5.61
C ILE A 128 3.38 5.62 -4.62
N MET A 129 4.66 5.46 -5.00
CA MET A 129 5.66 4.89 -4.11
C MET A 129 5.94 5.78 -2.90
N VAL A 130 5.98 7.12 -3.08
CA VAL A 130 6.13 8.08 -1.97
C VAL A 130 4.92 8.02 -1.03
N VAL A 131 3.70 7.92 -1.56
CA VAL A 131 2.50 7.72 -0.73
C VAL A 131 2.58 6.40 0.04
N GLY A 132 3.00 5.31 -0.61
CA GLY A 132 3.23 4.02 0.04
C GLY A 132 4.28 4.10 1.15
N LEU A 133 5.39 4.80 0.90
CA LEU A 133 6.42 5.05 1.91
C LEU A 133 5.86 5.83 3.11
N ALA A 134 5.03 6.85 2.87
CA ALA A 134 4.37 7.61 3.95
C ALA A 134 3.43 6.73 4.78
N VAL A 135 2.68 5.82 4.15
CA VAL A 135 1.84 4.84 4.86
C VAL A 135 2.69 3.90 5.71
N VAL A 136 3.79 3.37 5.17
CA VAL A 136 4.70 2.51 5.95
C VAL A 136 5.34 3.29 7.10
N ALA A 137 5.78 4.53 6.88
CA ALA A 137 6.33 5.39 7.92
C ALA A 137 5.33 5.67 9.03
N PHE A 138 4.05 5.87 8.67
CA PHE A 138 2.98 5.98 9.64
C PHE A 138 2.85 4.68 10.47
N LEU A 139 2.78 3.52 9.80
CA LEU A 139 2.71 2.20 10.44
C LEU A 139 3.95 1.79 11.26
N LEU A 140 5.10 2.44 11.06
CA LEU A 140 6.31 2.22 11.86
C LEU A 140 6.53 3.34 12.90
N SER A 141 5.65 4.34 12.94
CA SER A 141 5.81 5.47 13.85
C SER A 141 5.85 5.09 15.34
N PRO A 142 5.17 4.03 15.82
CA PRO A 142 5.35 3.59 17.20
C PRO A 142 6.79 3.15 17.51
N LEU A 143 7.40 2.33 16.65
CA LEU A 143 8.78 1.86 16.81
C LEU A 143 9.77 3.03 16.84
N LEU A 144 9.58 4.02 15.95
CA LEU A 144 10.39 5.24 15.95
C LEU A 144 10.25 6.02 17.27
N ARG A 145 9.02 6.15 17.78
CA ARG A 145 8.75 6.89 19.02
C ARG A 145 9.29 6.20 20.25
N HIS A 146 9.18 4.87 20.34
CA HIS A 146 9.82 4.10 21.41
C HIS A 146 11.33 4.22 21.34
N GLY A 147 11.88 4.11 20.13
CA GLY A 147 13.33 4.19 19.90
C GLY A 147 13.99 5.52 20.24
N VAL A 148 13.24 6.62 20.13
CA VAL A 148 13.72 7.97 20.47
C VAL A 148 13.39 8.32 21.93
N ASP A 149 12.60 7.49 22.63
CA ASP A 149 12.36 7.64 24.06
C ASP A 149 13.55 7.05 24.83
N ASP A 150 14.47 7.93 25.23
CA ASP A 150 15.63 7.58 26.06
C ASP A 150 15.32 7.61 27.57
N GLY A 151 14.07 7.94 27.94
CA GLY A 151 13.66 8.01 29.34
C GLY A 151 13.57 6.63 29.99
N PHE A 152 13.51 6.61 31.32
CA PHE A 152 13.18 5.41 32.09
C PHE A 152 12.47 5.78 33.39
N ALA A 153 11.40 5.06 33.75
CA ALA A 153 10.64 5.32 34.96
C ALA A 153 10.29 4.02 35.72
N ALA A 154 10.56 4.01 37.02
CA ALA A 154 10.01 3.00 37.92
C ALA A 154 8.58 3.40 38.30
N VAL A 155 7.60 2.55 37.97
CA VAL A 155 6.17 2.82 38.17
C VAL A 155 5.54 1.65 38.92
N PRO A 156 4.99 1.87 40.13
CA PRO A 156 4.26 0.83 40.83
C PRO A 156 2.94 0.55 40.09
N VAL A 157 2.55 -0.72 39.96
CA VAL A 157 1.48 -1.15 39.04
C VAL A 157 0.11 -0.54 39.38
N GLU A 158 -0.13 -0.22 40.65
CA GLU A 158 -1.35 0.41 41.16
C GLU A 158 -1.60 1.76 40.48
N ARG A 159 -0.53 2.51 40.17
CA ARG A 159 -0.67 3.81 39.50
C ARG A 159 -1.22 3.68 38.10
N LEU A 160 -1.03 2.55 37.43
CA LEU A 160 -1.52 2.34 36.07
C LEU A 160 -3.06 2.22 36.01
N LEU A 161 -3.73 1.91 37.13
CA LEU A 161 -5.20 1.89 37.23
C LEU A 161 -5.84 3.23 36.84
N GLN A 162 -5.16 4.34 37.14
CA GLN A 162 -5.65 5.69 36.90
C GLN A 162 -5.27 6.25 35.51
N ALA A 163 -4.63 5.42 34.66
CA ALA A 163 -4.11 5.81 33.35
C ALA A 163 -3.30 7.13 33.36
N PRO A 164 -2.33 7.32 34.28
CA PRO A 164 -1.58 8.55 34.35
C PRO A 164 -0.79 8.77 33.06
N PRO A 165 -0.60 10.02 32.61
CA PRO A 165 0.36 10.30 31.56
C PRO A 165 1.75 9.88 32.03
N LEU A 166 2.37 8.94 31.31
CA LEU A 166 3.72 8.49 31.58
C LEU A 166 4.70 9.45 30.91
N ALA A 167 5.73 9.87 31.65
CA ALA A 167 6.80 10.71 31.10
C ALA A 167 7.65 9.98 30.05
N THR A 168 7.70 8.65 30.13
CA THR A 168 8.42 7.73 29.24
C THR A 168 7.67 6.41 29.16
N ARG A 169 7.84 5.69 28.06
CA ARG A 169 7.27 4.36 27.83
C ARG A 169 8.20 3.25 28.27
N ASN A 170 9.48 3.53 28.51
CA ASN A 170 10.38 2.55 29.10
C ASN A 170 10.17 2.53 30.61
N VAL A 171 9.61 1.44 31.11
CA VAL A 171 9.21 1.33 32.51
C VAL A 171 9.83 0.12 33.18
N GLU A 172 9.99 0.24 34.50
CA GLU A 172 10.10 -0.90 35.40
C GLU A 172 8.89 -0.91 36.32
N VAL A 173 8.14 -2.00 36.29
CA VAL A 173 6.91 -2.14 37.05
C VAL A 173 7.08 -3.14 38.18
N ALA A 174 6.85 -2.70 39.41
CA ALA A 174 6.74 -3.58 40.57
C ALA A 174 5.32 -4.14 40.65
N ALA A 175 5.19 -5.46 40.62
CA ALA A 175 3.91 -6.16 40.57
C ALA A 175 4.01 -7.65 40.99
N LEU A 176 2.87 -8.20 41.35
CA LEU A 176 2.61 -9.63 41.46
C LEU A 176 2.07 -10.15 40.10
N PRO A 177 2.80 -11.04 39.39
CA PRO A 177 2.31 -11.70 38.18
C PRO A 177 1.38 -12.87 38.51
N LEU A 178 0.26 -12.99 37.79
CA LEU A 178 -0.70 -14.10 37.90
C LEU A 178 -0.50 -15.11 36.75
N LEU A 179 0.47 -16.01 36.90
CA LEU A 179 0.89 -16.92 35.83
C LEU A 179 -0.17 -17.98 35.48
N ASP A 180 -0.92 -18.44 36.47
CA ASP A 180 -2.06 -19.35 36.37
C ASP A 180 -3.23 -18.76 35.57
N ARG A 181 -3.39 -17.44 35.64
CA ARG A 181 -4.38 -16.67 34.86
C ARG A 181 -3.83 -16.10 33.55
N ALA A 182 -2.62 -16.49 33.15
CA ALA A 182 -2.01 -16.02 31.91
C ALA A 182 -2.69 -16.60 30.66
N ALA A 183 -2.80 -15.78 29.62
CA ALA A 183 -3.29 -16.18 28.31
C ALA A 183 -2.13 -16.40 27.33
N ARG A 184 -2.25 -17.39 26.44
CA ARG A 184 -1.24 -17.67 25.41
C ARG A 184 -1.73 -17.17 24.06
N GLY A 185 -0.86 -16.44 23.35
CA GLY A 185 -1.06 -16.15 21.93
C GLY A 185 -0.81 -17.40 21.11
N GLN A 186 -1.86 -17.89 20.44
CA GLN A 186 -1.69 -18.91 19.42
C GLN A 186 -0.89 -18.32 18.25
N ALA A 187 0.28 -18.89 17.99
CA ALA A 187 0.88 -18.78 16.68
C ALA A 187 -0.01 -19.59 15.71
N GLY A 188 -0.30 -19.06 14.52
CA GLY A 188 -1.16 -19.77 13.53
C GLY A 188 -0.70 -21.21 13.30
N ALA A 189 -1.63 -22.07 12.85
CA ALA A 189 -1.62 -23.54 12.90
C ALA A 189 -0.29 -24.31 12.62
N ASP A 190 0.71 -23.69 11.98
CA ASP A 190 2.02 -24.28 11.64
C ASP A 190 3.22 -23.73 12.44
N ARG A 191 3.03 -22.82 13.40
CA ARG A 191 4.15 -22.17 14.10
C ARG A 191 4.47 -22.82 15.44
N LYS A 192 5.75 -23.19 15.60
CA LYS A 192 6.35 -23.77 16.81
C LYS A 192 6.08 -22.91 18.06
N LEU A 193 5.96 -23.57 19.22
CA LEU A 193 5.88 -22.99 20.58
C LEU A 193 6.91 -21.87 20.83
N GLU A 194 8.06 -21.93 20.16
CA GLU A 194 9.14 -20.93 20.21
C GLU A 194 8.72 -19.51 19.75
N THR A 195 7.59 -19.39 19.04
CA THR A 195 7.06 -18.10 18.55
C THR A 195 5.79 -17.64 19.27
N ALA A 196 5.31 -18.40 20.25
CA ALA A 196 4.15 -18.03 21.03
C ALA A 196 4.47 -16.86 21.97
N SER A 197 3.52 -15.96 22.15
CA SER A 197 3.55 -14.92 23.19
C SER A 197 2.76 -15.38 24.41
N LEU A 198 3.21 -15.00 25.59
CA LEU A 198 2.47 -15.20 26.84
C LEU A 198 2.09 -13.82 27.40
N TRP A 199 0.82 -13.68 27.77
CA TRP A 199 0.25 -12.47 28.34
C TRP A 199 -0.07 -12.74 29.81
N ILE A 200 0.72 -12.15 30.71
CA ILE A 200 0.64 -12.38 32.15
C ILE A 200 0.01 -11.16 32.82
N PRO A 201 -1.16 -11.30 33.46
CA PRO A 201 -1.73 -10.24 34.29
C PRO A 201 -0.77 -9.81 35.39
N LEU A 202 -0.67 -8.49 35.61
CA LEU A 202 0.09 -7.89 36.70
C LEU A 202 -0.87 -7.19 37.67
N VAL A 203 -0.81 -7.59 38.93
CA VAL A 203 -1.61 -6.99 40.02
C VAL A 203 -0.70 -6.43 41.12
N PRO A 204 -1.22 -5.55 42.00
CA PRO A 204 -0.49 -5.07 43.18
C PRO A 204 0.06 -6.21 44.04
N GLU A 205 1.24 -6.04 44.66
CA GLU A 205 1.90 -7.10 45.46
C GLU A 205 1.08 -7.55 46.69
N GLY A 206 0.18 -6.70 47.18
CA GLY A 206 -0.73 -7.00 48.29
C GLY A 206 -2.14 -7.41 47.86
N SER A 207 -2.41 -7.56 46.56
CA SER A 207 -3.71 -8.02 46.08
C SER A 207 -3.89 -9.51 46.33
N ASP A 208 -5.11 -9.89 46.70
CA ASP A 208 -5.53 -11.29 46.72
C ASP A 208 -5.48 -11.84 45.28
N PRO A 209 -4.64 -12.86 44.99
CA PRO A 209 -4.56 -13.48 43.67
C PRO A 209 -5.92 -14.03 43.21
N ASP A 210 -6.78 -14.40 44.16
CA ASP A 210 -8.10 -14.97 43.89
C ASP A 210 -9.22 -13.92 43.80
N GLY A 211 -8.94 -12.67 44.15
CA GLY A 211 -9.92 -11.59 44.17
C GLY A 211 -10.28 -11.03 42.79
N ASP A 212 -11.38 -10.27 42.76
CA ASP A 212 -11.90 -9.56 41.58
C ASP A 212 -11.20 -8.20 41.33
N ALA A 213 -9.99 -8.01 41.85
CA ALA A 213 -9.26 -6.75 41.67
C ALA A 213 -8.97 -6.51 40.17
N PRO A 214 -9.27 -5.33 39.63
CA PRO A 214 -9.06 -5.06 38.22
C PRO A 214 -7.56 -5.08 37.89
N VAL A 215 -7.19 -5.72 36.78
CA VAL A 215 -5.83 -5.87 36.28
C VAL A 215 -5.39 -4.57 35.58
N PRO A 216 -4.48 -3.78 36.18
CA PRO A 216 -3.99 -2.53 35.58
C PRO A 216 -3.08 -2.73 34.37
N ALA A 217 -2.33 -3.82 34.33
CA ALA A 217 -1.32 -4.04 33.31
C ALA A 217 -1.15 -5.53 32.98
N VAL A 218 -0.68 -5.78 31.76
CA VAL A 218 -0.38 -7.12 31.25
C VAL A 218 1.03 -7.13 30.73
N LEU A 219 1.83 -8.09 31.18
CA LEU A 219 3.18 -8.34 30.68
C LEU A 219 3.12 -9.28 29.47
N GLU A 220 3.59 -8.82 28.32
CA GLU A 220 3.79 -9.65 27.13
C GLU A 220 5.23 -10.18 27.12
N VAL A 221 5.37 -11.49 27.21
CA VAL A 221 6.63 -12.21 27.03
C VAL A 221 6.61 -12.85 25.65
N ARG A 222 7.44 -12.34 24.74
CA ARG A 222 7.59 -12.90 23.38
C ARG A 222 8.68 -13.96 23.35
N GLY A 223 8.41 -15.08 22.69
CA GLY A 223 9.39 -16.15 22.50
C GLY A 223 9.73 -16.86 23.81
N LEU A 224 8.94 -17.86 24.16
CA LEU A 224 9.07 -18.60 25.43
C LEU A 224 10.34 -19.46 25.54
N ARG A 225 11.14 -19.58 24.47
CA ARG A 225 12.32 -20.45 24.47
C ARG A 225 13.38 -19.89 25.41
N GLY A 226 13.73 -20.68 26.44
CA GLY A 226 14.76 -20.31 27.41
C GLY A 226 14.30 -19.30 28.47
N VAL A 227 13.00 -18.97 28.51
CA VAL A 227 12.44 -18.18 29.61
C VAL A 227 12.10 -19.12 30.76
N ASP A 228 12.79 -18.94 31.89
CA ASP A 228 12.42 -19.56 33.16
C ASP A 228 11.26 -18.77 33.77
N LEU A 229 10.05 -19.34 33.71
CA LEU A 229 8.83 -18.70 34.21
C LEU A 229 8.80 -18.60 35.73
N ASP A 230 9.42 -19.54 36.44
CA ASP A 230 9.48 -19.50 37.90
C ASP A 230 10.42 -18.38 38.36
N ALA A 231 11.56 -18.25 37.70
CA ALA A 231 12.48 -17.13 37.91
C ALA A 231 11.86 -15.78 37.51
N LEU A 232 10.99 -15.75 36.50
CA LEU A 232 10.24 -14.55 36.10
C LEU A 232 9.27 -14.12 37.22
N VAL A 233 8.51 -15.06 37.79
CA VAL A 233 7.57 -14.78 38.89
C VAL A 233 8.28 -14.28 40.14
N ALA A 234 9.46 -14.83 40.44
CA ALA A 234 10.26 -14.45 41.61
C ALA A 234 10.81 -13.02 41.55
N GLN A 235 10.95 -12.41 40.35
CA GLN A 235 11.59 -11.10 40.19
C GLN A 235 10.76 -9.94 40.74
N ARG A 236 9.42 -10.04 40.74
CA ARG A 236 8.45 -8.99 41.15
C ARG A 236 8.59 -7.62 40.49
N ARG A 237 9.66 -7.37 39.72
CA ARG A 237 9.96 -6.13 39.02
C ARG A 237 10.21 -6.45 37.55
N PHE A 238 9.43 -5.83 36.67
CA PHE A 238 9.42 -6.14 35.25
C PHE A 238 9.84 -4.91 34.45
N ARG A 239 11.03 -4.98 33.85
CA ARG A 239 11.49 -3.98 32.90
C ARG A 239 10.91 -4.27 31.51
N GLY A 240 10.36 -3.23 30.87
CA GLY A 240 9.79 -3.35 29.54
C GLY A 240 9.39 -2.01 28.93
N VAL A 241 8.72 -2.10 27.79
CA VAL A 241 8.19 -0.94 27.04
C VAL A 241 6.67 -0.98 27.06
N VAL A 242 6.04 0.11 27.48
CA VAL A 242 4.58 0.28 27.43
C VAL A 242 4.15 0.45 25.98
N ARG A 243 3.38 -0.51 25.47
CA ARG A 243 2.83 -0.53 24.11
C ARG A 243 1.46 0.15 24.11
N ASP A 244 1.44 1.48 24.03
CA ASP A 244 0.22 2.30 24.05
C ASP A 244 0.10 3.30 22.89
N LEU A 245 0.91 3.12 21.85
CA LEU A 245 0.92 3.97 20.67
C LEU A 245 0.03 3.38 19.56
N GLY A 246 -1.10 4.04 19.28
CA GLY A 246 -1.97 3.69 18.17
C GLY A 246 -2.54 2.28 18.31
N TRP A 247 -2.04 1.34 17.51
CA TRP A 247 -2.54 -0.04 17.40
C TRP A 247 -1.75 -1.08 18.23
N GLU A 248 -0.70 -0.69 18.96
CA GLU A 248 0.18 -1.66 19.65
C GLU A 248 -0.40 -2.27 20.95
N GLY A 249 -1.50 -1.73 21.47
CA GLY A 249 -2.11 -2.17 22.72
C GLY A 249 -2.75 -3.57 22.68
N LEU A 250 -3.36 -3.95 23.81
CA LEU A 250 -4.16 -5.17 23.89
C LEU A 250 -5.37 -5.10 22.95
N SER A 251 -5.38 -5.95 21.92
CA SER A 251 -6.55 -6.10 21.06
C SER A 251 -7.71 -6.78 21.78
N ASP A 252 -8.94 -6.56 21.31
CA ASP A 252 -10.16 -7.14 21.89
C ASP A 252 -10.12 -8.68 21.97
N ALA A 253 -9.41 -9.34 21.05
CA ALA A 253 -9.21 -10.79 21.10
C ALA A 253 -8.30 -11.21 22.26
N ARG A 254 -7.24 -10.43 22.55
CA ARG A 254 -6.34 -10.69 23.68
C ARG A 254 -7.02 -10.38 25.01
N GLN A 255 -7.79 -9.30 25.07
CA GLN A 255 -8.58 -8.94 26.25
C GLN A 255 -9.56 -10.05 26.60
N ARG A 256 -10.36 -10.51 25.63
CA ARG A 256 -11.28 -11.65 25.83
C ARG A 256 -10.57 -12.91 26.27
N SER A 257 -9.41 -13.23 25.69
CA SER A 257 -8.63 -14.42 26.10
C SER A 257 -8.15 -14.33 27.55
N LEU A 258 -7.87 -13.14 28.07
CA LEU A 258 -7.54 -12.93 29.48
C LEU A 258 -8.79 -12.98 30.37
N GLU A 259 -9.91 -12.42 29.92
CA GLU A 259 -11.19 -12.48 30.63
C GLU A 259 -11.72 -13.92 30.76
N GLU A 260 -11.58 -14.74 29.71
CA GLU A 260 -11.87 -16.18 29.72
C GLU A 260 -11.01 -16.96 30.73
N ARG A 261 -9.87 -16.39 31.15
CA ARG A 261 -9.00 -16.92 32.21
C ARG A 261 -9.37 -16.41 33.61
N GLY A 262 -10.48 -15.69 33.75
CA GLY A 262 -10.95 -15.16 35.02
C GLY A 262 -10.34 -13.82 35.43
N ASN A 263 -9.77 -13.06 34.49
CA ASN A 263 -9.22 -11.73 34.78
C ASN A 263 -10.26 -10.64 34.53
N THR A 264 -10.48 -9.78 35.52
CA THR A 264 -11.20 -8.52 35.34
C THR A 264 -10.19 -7.46 34.90
N LEU A 265 -10.25 -6.96 33.66
CA LEU A 265 -9.29 -5.96 33.18
C LEU A 265 -9.70 -4.54 33.60
N ALA A 266 -8.72 -3.70 33.93
CA ALA A 266 -8.98 -2.28 34.13
C ALA A 266 -9.41 -1.62 32.80
N LEU A 267 -10.24 -0.56 32.89
CA LEU A 267 -10.74 0.17 31.71
C LEU A 267 -9.61 0.64 30.77
N HIS A 268 -8.45 0.95 31.34
CA HIS A 268 -7.26 1.40 30.62
C HIS A 268 -6.07 0.48 30.90
N VAL A 269 -6.27 -0.83 30.72
CA VAL A 269 -5.21 -1.83 30.88
C VAL A 269 -4.02 -1.51 29.97
N LYS A 270 -2.81 -1.47 30.55
CA LYS A 270 -1.56 -1.21 29.82
C LYS A 270 -0.90 -2.51 29.40
N LEU A 271 -0.45 -2.59 28.15
CA LEU A 271 0.40 -3.68 27.67
C LEU A 271 1.87 -3.30 27.86
N ILE A 272 2.65 -4.16 28.51
CA ILE A 272 4.08 -3.98 28.74
C ILE A 272 4.82 -5.11 28.04
N GLU A 273 5.65 -4.80 27.04
CA GLU A 273 6.49 -5.80 26.40
C GLU A 273 7.76 -6.03 27.22
N TYR A 274 7.92 -7.25 27.73
CA TYR A 274 9.02 -7.63 28.62
C TYR A 274 10.36 -7.64 27.89
N ARG A 275 11.37 -6.96 28.47
CA ARG A 275 12.74 -6.85 27.91
C ARG A 275 12.78 -6.40 26.45
N ALA A 276 11.77 -5.64 25.99
CA ALA A 276 11.83 -5.00 24.70
C ALA A 276 13.01 -4.03 24.63
N ASP A 277 13.71 -4.04 23.50
CA ASP A 277 14.82 -3.14 23.21
C ASP A 277 14.34 -2.03 22.26
N ALA A 278 14.12 -0.84 22.81
CA ALA A 278 13.71 0.34 22.06
C ALA A 278 14.70 0.70 20.93
N GLN A 279 16.00 0.45 21.14
CA GLN A 279 17.02 0.71 20.11
C GLN A 279 16.95 -0.30 18.97
N ALA A 280 16.58 -1.55 19.27
CA ALA A 280 16.30 -2.54 18.23
C ALA A 280 15.05 -2.15 17.40
N ASP A 281 13.99 -1.65 18.05
CA ASP A 281 12.80 -1.11 17.37
C ASP A 281 13.16 0.06 16.45
N LEU A 282 14.00 1.00 16.93
CA LEU A 282 14.50 2.12 16.13
C LEU A 282 15.27 1.64 14.91
N THR A 283 16.22 0.74 15.14
CA THR A 283 17.10 0.19 14.10
C THR A 283 16.28 -0.51 13.01
N LEU A 284 15.27 -1.29 13.41
CA LEU A 284 14.34 -1.95 12.49
C LEU A 284 13.56 -0.94 11.66
N ALA A 285 12.96 0.07 12.31
CA ALA A 285 12.17 1.08 11.61
C ALA A 285 13.01 1.91 10.64
N VAL A 286 14.19 2.37 11.06
CA VAL A 286 15.14 3.12 10.22
C VAL A 286 15.65 2.25 9.07
N GLY A 287 15.95 0.98 9.33
CA GLY A 287 16.40 0.04 8.30
C GLY A 287 15.36 -0.17 7.19
N ILE A 288 14.08 -0.42 7.57
CA ILE A 288 12.98 -0.58 6.61
C ILE A 288 12.76 0.71 5.82
N LEU A 289 12.65 1.86 6.50
CA LEU A 289 12.38 3.14 5.84
C LEU A 289 13.54 3.59 4.94
N GLY A 290 14.78 3.37 5.38
CA GLY A 290 15.98 3.65 4.59
C GLY A 290 16.01 2.83 3.30
N PHE A 291 15.78 1.51 3.41
CA PHE A 291 15.73 0.63 2.24
C PHE A 291 14.63 1.03 1.25
N LEU A 292 13.40 1.27 1.74
CA LEU A 292 12.30 1.69 0.88
C LEU A 292 12.57 3.04 0.21
N SER A 293 13.16 4.00 0.94
CA SER A 293 13.53 5.31 0.39
C SER A 293 14.56 5.19 -0.73
N LEU A 294 15.56 4.30 -0.58
CA LEU A 294 16.52 4.00 -1.63
C LEU A 294 15.86 3.41 -2.89
N LEU A 295 14.89 2.51 -2.74
CA LEU A 295 14.12 1.96 -3.87
C LEU A 295 13.32 3.04 -4.59
N VAL A 296 12.66 3.94 -3.86
CA VAL A 296 11.95 5.09 -4.44
C VAL A 296 12.91 5.98 -5.22
N ALA A 297 14.05 6.33 -4.62
CA ALA A 297 15.06 7.18 -5.25
C ALA A 297 15.64 6.55 -6.53
N ALA A 298 15.99 5.26 -6.48
CA ALA A 298 16.52 4.53 -7.62
C ALA A 298 15.50 4.44 -8.78
N THR A 299 14.25 4.09 -8.48
CA THR A 299 13.17 4.01 -9.47
C THR A 299 12.92 5.36 -10.12
N THR A 300 12.86 6.42 -9.30
CA THR A 300 12.67 7.80 -9.77
C THR A 300 13.83 8.23 -10.68
N ALA A 301 15.07 7.93 -10.31
CA ALA A 301 16.26 8.25 -11.10
C ALA A 301 16.27 7.49 -12.44
N VAL A 302 15.89 6.21 -12.46
CA VAL A 302 15.78 5.40 -13.69
C VAL A 302 14.73 5.98 -14.63
N LEU A 303 13.53 6.27 -14.12
CA LEU A 303 12.44 6.85 -14.91
C LEU A 303 12.82 8.22 -15.46
N TRP A 304 13.44 9.06 -14.64
CA TRP A 304 13.90 10.38 -15.04
C TRP A 304 15.00 10.31 -16.12
N ARG A 305 15.94 9.37 -15.98
CA ARG A 305 16.99 9.15 -16.99
C ARG A 305 16.41 8.64 -18.31
N ARG A 306 15.44 7.72 -18.26
CA ARG A 306 14.73 7.23 -19.46
C ARG A 306 14.01 8.36 -20.19
N ARG A 307 13.36 9.27 -19.46
CA ARG A 307 12.69 10.43 -20.05
C ARG A 307 13.64 11.41 -20.76
N ARG A 308 14.89 11.51 -20.31
CA ARG A 308 15.89 12.41 -20.91
C ARG A 308 16.58 11.86 -22.17
N ARG A 309 16.43 10.57 -22.45
CA ARG A 309 17.03 9.90 -23.61
C ARG A 309 16.03 9.83 -24.74
#